data_AF-X7Z1T8-F1
#
_entry.id   AF-X7Z1T8-F1
#
_cell.length_a   1.000
_cell.length_b   1.000
_cell.length_c   1.000
_cell.angle_alpha   90.00
_cell.angle_beta   90.00
_cell.angle_gamma   90.00
#
_symmetry.space_group_name_H-M   'P 1'
#
loop_
_entity.id
_entity.type
_entity.pdbx_description
1 polymer ?
#
loop_
_entity_poly.entity_id
_entity_poly.type
_entity_poly.pdbx_seq_one_letter_code
_entity_poly.pdbx_strand_id
1 'polypeptide(L)'
;MLRRLADTDAELAQIAASAQADHAHASVVTRAVLDAAKADALPSVDTPLGRREAMARMVARLRAQHRYIARSKARARLHALRLRRLHYVRTARRRHYEATPTGRRAVLAAIQEALDIKGIHDPVVRARWARGMDLVARRESNYDPKAENHWDSNAARGTPSKGAWQFIAPTFARYHQPGTSTDIHDLVAQACAFINYARGHYGVAADASNLADRIQQADPRRTPKGY
;
A
#
# COMPACT_ATOMS: atom_id res chain seq x y z
N MET A 1 28.30 -10.87 -3.69
CA MET A 1 27.53 -9.62 -3.71
C MET A 1 27.00 -9.31 -5.12
N LEU A 2 27.84 -9.34 -6.15
CA LEU A 2 27.46 -9.07 -7.55
C LEU A 2 26.32 -9.95 -8.10
N ARG A 3 26.35 -11.28 -7.88
CA ARG A 3 25.27 -12.19 -8.34
C ARG A 3 23.88 -11.82 -7.77
N ARG A 4 23.82 -11.33 -6.54
CA ARG A 4 22.54 -11.03 -5.85
C ARG A 4 21.95 -9.66 -6.19
N LEU A 5 22.80 -8.68 -6.53
CA LEU A 5 22.32 -7.42 -7.12
C LEU A 5 21.76 -7.69 -8.52
N ALA A 6 22.45 -8.51 -9.31
CA ALA A 6 21.95 -8.97 -10.61
C ALA A 6 20.59 -9.68 -10.52
N ASP A 7 20.35 -10.48 -9.47
CA ASP A 7 19.04 -11.12 -9.25
C ASP A 7 17.91 -10.10 -9.01
N THR A 8 18.19 -9.02 -8.26
CA THR A 8 17.20 -7.97 -7.94
C THR A 8 16.89 -7.13 -9.18
N ASP A 9 17.92 -6.80 -9.95
CA ASP A 9 17.77 -6.06 -11.21
C ASP A 9 17.06 -6.90 -12.28
N ALA A 10 17.31 -8.22 -12.31
CA ALA A 10 16.58 -9.16 -13.17
C ALA A 10 15.09 -9.24 -12.78
N GLU A 11 14.77 -9.31 -11.48
CA GLU A 11 13.37 -9.31 -11.02
C GLU A 11 12.67 -7.98 -11.39
N LEU A 12 13.35 -6.84 -11.23
CA LEU A 12 12.83 -5.55 -11.65
C LEU A 12 12.54 -5.51 -13.17
N ALA A 13 13.49 -5.98 -13.99
CA ALA A 13 13.35 -6.04 -15.44
C ALA A 13 12.17 -6.95 -15.85
N GLN A 14 11.98 -8.09 -15.18
CA GLN A 14 10.86 -8.99 -15.44
C GLN A 14 9.50 -8.35 -15.10
N ILE A 15 9.40 -7.61 -14.00
CA ILE A 15 8.17 -6.88 -13.64
C ILE A 15 7.87 -5.81 -14.69
N ALA A 16 8.89 -5.05 -15.11
CA ALA A 16 8.73 -4.00 -16.13
C ALA A 16 8.29 -4.58 -17.49
N ALA A 17 8.95 -5.65 -17.95
CA ALA A 17 8.61 -6.34 -19.20
C ALA A 17 7.17 -6.90 -19.16
N SER A 18 6.77 -7.51 -18.04
CA SER A 18 5.40 -8.01 -17.86
C SER A 18 4.36 -6.89 -17.92
N ALA A 19 4.65 -5.75 -17.30
CA ALA A 19 3.75 -4.60 -17.32
C ALA A 19 3.61 -4.00 -18.73
N GLN A 20 4.71 -3.92 -19.49
CA GLN A 20 4.69 -3.47 -20.88
C GLN A 20 3.90 -4.42 -21.78
N ALA A 21 4.10 -5.73 -21.65
CA ALA A 21 3.36 -6.74 -22.40
C ALA A 21 1.85 -6.70 -22.10
N ASP A 22 1.48 -6.56 -20.82
CA ASP A 22 0.08 -6.39 -20.41
C ASP A 22 -0.55 -5.13 -21.01
N HIS A 23 0.18 -4.02 -21.03
CA HIS A 23 -0.28 -2.77 -21.63
C HIS A 23 -0.48 -2.91 -23.15
N ALA A 24 0.48 -3.49 -23.86
CA ALA A 24 0.38 -3.74 -25.30
C ALA A 24 -0.82 -4.64 -25.63
N HIS A 25 -0.99 -5.74 -24.88
CA HIS A 25 -2.12 -6.64 -25.05
C HIS A 25 -3.47 -5.95 -24.80
N ALA A 26 -3.57 -5.16 -23.73
CA ALA A 26 -4.79 -4.41 -23.43
C ALA A 26 -5.14 -3.40 -24.54
N SER A 27 -4.12 -2.71 -25.09
CA SER A 27 -4.28 -1.78 -26.21
C SER A 27 -4.82 -2.47 -27.47
N VAL A 28 -4.21 -3.59 -27.88
CA VAL A 28 -4.64 -4.37 -29.05
C VAL A 28 -6.09 -4.84 -28.89
N VAL A 29 -6.43 -5.41 -27.73
CA VAL A 29 -7.75 -6.01 -27.54
C VAL A 29 -8.86 -4.97 -27.40
N THR A 30 -8.60 -3.86 -26.70
CA THR A 30 -9.58 -2.76 -26.62
C THR A 30 -9.80 -2.08 -27.98
N ARG A 31 -8.74 -1.97 -28.79
CA ARG A 31 -8.84 -1.49 -30.18
C ARG A 31 -9.69 -2.43 -31.03
N ALA A 32 -9.51 -3.75 -30.93
CA ALA A 32 -10.33 -4.72 -31.66
C ALA A 32 -11.83 -4.62 -31.31
N VAL A 33 -12.18 -4.38 -30.04
CA VAL A 33 -13.57 -4.15 -29.61
C VAL A 33 -14.13 -2.86 -30.24
N LEU A 34 -13.34 -1.80 -30.28
CA LEU A 34 -13.73 -0.53 -30.90
C LEU A 34 -13.93 -0.67 -32.42
N ASP A 35 -13.01 -1.35 -33.09
CA ASP A 35 -13.07 -1.56 -34.54
C ASP A 35 -14.29 -2.43 -34.90
N ALA A 36 -14.56 -3.48 -34.12
CA ALA A 36 -15.77 -4.30 -34.27
C ALA A 36 -17.07 -3.55 -33.95
N ALA A 37 -17.03 -2.49 -33.15
CA ALA A 37 -18.17 -1.61 -32.92
C ALA A 37 -18.39 -0.65 -34.09
N LYS A 38 -17.31 -0.09 -34.65
CA LYS A 38 -17.37 0.79 -35.84
C LYS A 38 -17.84 0.06 -37.09
N ALA A 39 -17.48 -1.20 -37.24
CA ALA A 39 -17.88 -2.05 -38.37
C ALA A 39 -19.30 -2.63 -38.24
N ASP A 40 -20.00 -2.45 -37.11
CA ASP A 40 -21.36 -2.97 -36.92
C ASP A 40 -22.35 -2.11 -37.70
N ALA A 41 -22.66 -2.52 -38.92
CA ALA A 41 -23.72 -1.92 -39.71
C ALA A 41 -25.09 -2.25 -39.10
N LEU A 42 -25.98 -1.25 -39.03
CA LEU A 42 -27.39 -1.50 -38.72
C LEU A 42 -28.00 -2.36 -39.83
N PRO A 43 -28.95 -3.26 -39.51
CA PRO A 43 -29.63 -4.04 -40.53
C PRO A 43 -30.27 -3.13 -41.58
N SER A 44 -30.20 -3.51 -42.86
CA SER A 44 -30.82 -2.75 -43.97
C SER A 44 -32.35 -2.69 -43.88
N VAL A 45 -32.95 -3.55 -43.06
CA VAL A 45 -34.39 -3.61 -42.78
C VAL A 45 -34.60 -3.53 -41.26
N ASP A 46 -35.31 -2.50 -40.78
CA ASP A 46 -35.60 -2.34 -39.34
C ASP A 46 -36.66 -3.34 -38.88
N THR A 47 -36.20 -4.47 -38.33
CA THR A 47 -37.07 -5.49 -37.73
C THR A 47 -36.88 -5.52 -36.21
N PRO A 48 -37.92 -5.89 -35.43
CA PRO A 48 -37.79 -6.10 -33.99
C PRO A 48 -36.68 -7.10 -33.62
N LEU A 49 -36.48 -8.13 -34.44
CA LEU A 49 -35.40 -9.11 -34.27
C LEU A 49 -34.02 -8.48 -34.51
N GLY A 50 -33.86 -7.72 -35.60
CA GLY A 50 -32.62 -7.01 -35.92
C GLY A 50 -32.21 -6.00 -34.84
N ARG A 51 -33.16 -5.26 -34.25
CA ARG A 51 -32.90 -4.36 -33.11
C ARG A 51 -32.44 -5.11 -31.86
N ARG A 52 -33.04 -6.26 -31.57
CA ARG A 52 -32.62 -7.13 -30.44
C ARG A 52 -31.22 -7.67 -30.64
N GLU A 53 -30.88 -8.12 -31.84
CA GLU A 53 -29.54 -8.63 -32.15
C GLU A 53 -28.48 -7.52 -32.09
N ALA A 54 -28.75 -6.33 -32.64
CA ALA A 54 -27.86 -5.17 -32.53
C ALA A 54 -27.61 -4.80 -31.07
N MET A 55 -28.65 -4.77 -30.23
CA MET A 55 -28.52 -4.55 -28.79
C MET A 55 -27.73 -5.65 -28.09
N ALA A 56 -27.94 -6.92 -28.44
CA ALA A 56 -27.19 -8.04 -27.87
C ALA A 56 -25.69 -7.93 -28.19
N ARG A 57 -25.33 -7.57 -29.43
CA ARG A 57 -23.93 -7.33 -29.84
C ARG A 57 -23.33 -6.14 -29.11
N MET A 58 -24.05 -5.03 -29.00
CA MET A 58 -23.62 -3.86 -28.22
C MET A 58 -23.33 -4.23 -26.76
N VAL A 59 -24.25 -4.93 -26.10
CA VAL A 59 -24.10 -5.38 -24.71
C VAL A 59 -22.91 -6.32 -24.56
N ALA A 60 -22.70 -7.24 -25.49
CA ALA A 60 -21.55 -8.14 -25.48
C ALA A 60 -20.22 -7.39 -25.54
N ARG A 61 -20.11 -6.36 -26.41
CA ARG A 61 -18.93 -5.50 -26.53
C ARG A 61 -18.66 -4.68 -25.26
N LEU A 62 -19.68 -4.05 -24.69
CA LEU A 62 -19.55 -3.29 -23.44
C LEU A 62 -19.07 -4.18 -22.29
N ARG A 63 -19.62 -5.39 -22.16
CA ARG A 63 -19.16 -6.38 -21.18
C ARG A 63 -17.73 -6.84 -21.45
N ALA A 64 -17.32 -6.99 -22.71
CA ALA A 64 -15.95 -7.31 -23.06
C ALA A 64 -15.00 -6.17 -22.63
N GLN A 65 -15.27 -4.93 -23.05
CA GLN A 65 -14.50 -3.73 -22.69
C GLN A 65 -14.34 -3.59 -21.16
N HIS A 66 -15.43 -3.74 -20.41
CA HIS A 66 -15.40 -3.65 -18.95
C HIS A 66 -14.49 -4.73 -18.32
N ARG A 67 -14.58 -5.98 -18.79
CA ARG A 67 -13.71 -7.07 -18.32
C ARG A 67 -12.23 -6.79 -18.60
N TYR A 68 -11.90 -6.21 -19.75
CA TYR A 68 -10.51 -5.85 -20.06
C TYR A 68 -9.98 -4.74 -19.16
N ILE A 69 -10.77 -3.69 -18.94
CA ILE A 69 -10.40 -2.60 -18.01
C ILE A 69 -10.20 -3.14 -16.60
N ALA A 70 -11.13 -3.99 -16.11
CA ALA A 70 -11.04 -4.59 -14.79
C ALA A 70 -9.78 -5.46 -14.64
N ARG A 71 -9.49 -6.32 -15.62
CA ARG A 71 -8.28 -7.17 -15.65
C ARG A 71 -7.01 -6.33 -15.73
N SER A 72 -6.97 -5.31 -16.58
CA SER A 72 -5.83 -4.39 -16.69
C SER A 72 -5.54 -3.69 -15.37
N LYS A 73 -6.58 -3.17 -14.70
CA LYS A 73 -6.44 -2.58 -13.34
C LYS A 73 -5.95 -3.60 -12.32
N ALA A 74 -6.43 -4.84 -12.36
CA ALA A 74 -5.97 -5.89 -11.46
C ALA A 74 -4.49 -6.24 -11.67
N ARG A 75 -4.04 -6.38 -12.93
CA ARG A 75 -2.63 -6.64 -13.26
C ARG A 75 -1.73 -5.48 -12.89
N ALA A 76 -2.13 -4.23 -13.20
CA ALA A 76 -1.39 -3.04 -12.79
C ALA A 76 -1.21 -2.97 -11.27
N ARG A 77 -2.25 -3.30 -10.49
CA ARG A 77 -2.16 -3.42 -9.03
C ARG A 77 -1.15 -4.48 -8.61
N LEU A 78 -1.18 -5.66 -9.23
CA LEU A 78 -0.24 -6.74 -8.94
C LEU A 78 1.21 -6.31 -9.20
N HIS A 79 1.49 -5.67 -10.33
CA HIS A 79 2.82 -5.16 -10.66
C HIS A 79 3.28 -4.11 -9.63
N ALA A 80 2.41 -3.19 -9.23
CA ALA A 80 2.72 -2.22 -8.19
C ALA A 80 3.04 -2.88 -6.83
N LEU A 81 2.34 -3.95 -6.46
CA LEU A 81 2.63 -4.71 -5.24
C LEU A 81 3.98 -5.41 -5.31
N ARG A 82 4.30 -6.02 -6.45
CA ARG A 82 5.59 -6.67 -6.68
C ARG A 82 6.74 -5.65 -6.60
N LEU A 83 6.58 -4.48 -7.23
CA LEU A 83 7.57 -3.40 -7.14
C LEU A 83 7.78 -2.90 -5.72
N ARG A 84 6.70 -2.69 -4.95
CA ARG A 84 6.80 -2.30 -3.53
C ARG A 84 7.52 -3.35 -2.70
N ARG A 85 7.22 -4.62 -2.91
CA ARG A 85 7.90 -5.74 -2.23
C ARG A 85 9.39 -5.76 -2.56
N LEU A 86 9.73 -5.61 -3.84
CA LEU A 86 11.11 -5.58 -4.28
C LEU A 86 11.87 -4.40 -3.66
N HIS A 87 11.26 -3.21 -3.65
CA HIS A 87 11.82 -2.03 -3.01
C HIS A 87 12.09 -2.27 -1.53
N TYR A 88 11.09 -2.74 -0.77
CA TYR A 88 11.19 -3.05 0.66
C TYR A 88 12.28 -4.11 0.95
N VAL A 89 12.35 -5.19 0.17
CA VAL A 89 13.38 -6.22 0.35
C VAL A 89 14.77 -5.65 0.07
N ARG A 90 14.91 -4.80 -0.94
CA ARG A 90 16.18 -4.16 -1.31
C ARG A 90 16.67 -3.22 -0.20
N THR A 91 15.78 -2.38 0.35
CA THR A 91 16.11 -1.44 1.43
C THR A 91 16.39 -2.16 2.75
N ALA A 92 15.58 -3.16 3.13
CA ALA A 92 15.81 -3.97 4.31
C ALA A 92 17.17 -4.69 4.26
N ARG A 93 17.54 -5.24 3.09
CA ARG A 93 18.87 -5.84 2.87
C ARG A 93 20.01 -4.83 3.01
N ARG A 94 19.85 -3.62 2.48
CA ARG A 94 20.84 -2.55 2.65
C ARG A 94 21.04 -2.21 4.13
N ARG A 95 19.95 -2.12 4.90
CA ARG A 95 19.98 -1.88 6.35
C ARG A 95 20.66 -3.01 7.13
N HIS A 96 20.63 -4.25 6.66
CA HIS A 96 21.39 -5.36 7.26
C HIS A 96 22.90 -5.29 6.98
N TYR A 97 23.30 -4.65 5.88
CA TYR A 97 24.71 -4.50 5.51
C TYR A 97 25.36 -3.28 6.17
N GLU A 98 24.62 -2.18 6.31
CA GLU A 98 25.00 -1.05 7.15
C GLU A 98 24.74 -1.39 8.63
N ALA A 99 25.40 -0.74 9.58
CA ALA A 99 25.10 -0.96 11.01
C ALA A 99 23.65 -0.53 11.29
N THR A 100 22.76 -1.49 11.59
CA THR A 100 21.33 -1.22 11.82
C THR A 100 21.16 -0.14 12.89
N PRO A 101 20.54 1.01 12.56
CA PRO A 101 20.22 2.02 13.57
C PRO A 101 19.32 1.40 14.66
N THR A 102 19.51 1.82 15.91
CA THR A 102 18.68 1.41 17.05
C THR A 102 17.89 2.59 17.62
N GLY A 103 16.89 2.29 18.45
CA GLY A 103 16.04 3.28 19.13
C GLY A 103 15.40 4.30 18.17
N ARG A 104 15.37 5.57 18.57
CA ARG A 104 14.74 6.67 17.80
C ARG A 104 15.23 6.75 16.35
N ARG A 105 16.53 6.54 16.11
CA ARG A 105 17.11 6.63 14.77
C ARG A 105 16.57 5.54 13.85
N ALA A 106 16.35 4.33 14.39
CA ALA A 106 15.72 3.22 13.66
C ALA A 106 14.28 3.55 13.28
N VAL A 107 13.52 4.08 14.25
CA VAL A 107 12.12 4.47 14.05
C VAL A 107 12.01 5.57 13.00
N LEU A 108 12.83 6.63 13.09
CA LEU A 108 12.82 7.71 12.10
C LEU A 108 13.19 7.23 10.70
N ALA A 109 14.21 6.37 10.57
CA ALA A 109 14.57 5.78 9.27
C ALA A 109 13.42 4.94 8.70
N ALA A 110 12.75 4.16 9.56
CA ALA A 110 11.60 3.37 9.15
C ALA A 110 10.39 4.22 8.75
N ILE A 111 10.16 5.35 9.43
CA ILE A 111 9.13 6.32 9.02
C ILE A 111 9.44 6.88 7.64
N GLN A 112 10.69 7.31 7.37
CA GLN A 112 11.04 7.85 6.06
C GLN A 112 10.85 6.83 4.94
N GLU A 113 11.26 5.58 5.17
CA GLU A 113 11.06 4.52 4.19
C GLU A 113 9.59 4.15 4.00
N ALA A 114 8.80 4.14 5.08
CA ALA A 114 7.35 3.98 4.97
C ALA A 114 6.76 5.10 4.12
N LEU A 115 7.14 6.36 4.33
CA LEU A 115 6.67 7.48 3.51
C LEU A 115 7.04 7.30 2.03
N ASP A 116 8.21 6.74 1.70
CA ASP A 116 8.59 6.40 0.33
C ASP A 116 7.70 5.30 -0.26
N ILE A 117 7.47 4.21 0.49
CA ILE A 117 6.57 3.11 0.09
C ILE A 117 5.12 3.62 -0.13
N LYS A 118 4.71 4.60 0.68
CA LYS A 118 3.39 5.26 0.58
C LYS A 118 3.32 6.30 -0.55
N GLY A 119 4.44 6.63 -1.21
CA GLY A 119 4.51 7.62 -2.28
C GLY A 119 4.36 9.07 -1.79
N ILE A 120 4.70 9.33 -0.53
CA ILE A 120 4.59 10.65 0.10
C ILE A 120 5.94 11.36 -0.05
N HIS A 121 6.09 12.16 -1.11
CA HIS A 121 7.35 12.82 -1.44
C HIS A 121 7.39 14.31 -1.07
N ASP A 122 6.23 14.94 -0.86
CA ASP A 122 6.18 16.36 -0.47
C ASP A 122 6.88 16.56 0.89
N PRO A 123 7.88 17.45 0.98
CA PRO A 123 8.70 17.58 2.19
C PRO A 123 7.91 18.09 3.40
N VAL A 124 6.91 18.96 3.20
CA VAL A 124 6.08 19.49 4.28
C VAL A 124 5.18 18.40 4.85
N VAL A 125 4.55 17.62 3.98
CA VAL A 125 3.71 16.48 4.37
C VAL A 125 4.54 15.41 5.09
N ARG A 126 5.73 15.09 4.57
CA ARG A 126 6.64 14.14 5.23
C ARG A 126 7.02 14.58 6.63
N ALA A 127 7.32 15.87 6.81
CA ALA A 127 7.68 16.41 8.11
C ALA A 127 6.51 16.32 9.12
N ARG A 128 5.27 16.55 8.68
CA ARG A 128 4.07 16.41 9.54
C ARG A 128 3.87 14.96 10.00
N TRP A 129 3.88 14.00 9.06
CA TRP A 129 3.80 12.58 9.41
C TRP A 129 4.93 12.16 10.35
N ALA A 130 6.17 12.54 10.04
CA ALA A 130 7.32 12.13 10.83
C ALA A 130 7.27 12.64 12.27
N ARG A 131 6.88 13.90 12.49
CA ARG A 131 6.75 14.46 13.85
C ARG A 131 5.70 13.72 14.68
N GLY A 132 4.51 13.48 14.12
CA GLY A 132 3.45 12.80 14.85
C GLY A 132 3.80 11.34 15.15
N MET A 133 4.35 10.63 14.17
CA MET A 133 4.73 9.22 14.35
C MET A 133 5.91 9.04 15.32
N ASP A 134 6.91 9.92 15.28
CA ASP A 134 8.04 9.95 16.24
C ASP A 134 7.54 10.17 17.67
N LEU A 135 6.59 11.10 17.86
CA LEU A 135 5.99 11.36 19.16
C LEU A 135 5.22 10.15 19.71
N VAL A 136 4.40 9.51 18.87
CA VAL A 136 3.68 8.30 19.27
C VAL A 136 4.67 7.21 19.65
N ALA A 137 5.67 6.91 18.81
CA ALA A 137 6.65 5.86 19.12
C ALA A 137 7.44 6.12 20.41
N ARG A 138 7.74 7.39 20.72
CA ARG A 138 8.33 7.77 22.00
C ARG A 138 7.43 7.42 23.18
N ARG A 139 6.14 7.73 23.07
CA ARG A 139 5.16 7.57 24.15
C ARG A 139 4.77 6.11 24.36
N GLU A 140 4.64 5.35 23.28
CA GLU A 140 4.10 3.99 23.33
C GLU A 140 5.15 2.95 23.74
N SER A 141 6.41 3.12 23.34
CA SER A 141 7.44 2.10 23.64
C SER A 141 8.83 2.66 23.92
N ASN A 142 8.99 3.98 23.99
CA ASN A 142 10.30 4.63 24.00
C ASN A 142 11.19 4.15 22.82
N TYR A 143 10.58 4.02 21.63
CA TYR A 143 11.22 3.57 20.39
C TYR A 143 11.69 2.11 20.36
N ASP A 144 11.25 1.26 21.28
CA ASP A 144 11.59 -0.16 21.26
C ASP A 144 10.73 -0.93 20.23
N PRO A 145 11.32 -1.53 19.18
CA PRO A 145 10.61 -2.38 18.22
C PRO A 145 10.18 -3.74 18.81
N LYS A 146 10.77 -4.17 19.92
CA LYS A 146 10.50 -5.46 20.58
C LYS A 146 9.60 -5.33 21.81
N ALA A 147 9.12 -4.12 22.14
CA ALA A 147 8.24 -3.92 23.27
C ALA A 147 6.98 -4.79 23.15
N GLU A 148 6.64 -5.49 24.22
CA GLU A 148 5.39 -6.24 24.35
C GLU A 148 4.72 -5.89 25.68
N ASN A 149 3.44 -5.49 25.63
CA ASN A 149 2.64 -5.22 26.81
C ASN A 149 1.81 -6.46 27.17
N HIS A 150 2.03 -7.01 28.36
CA HIS A 150 1.35 -8.22 28.85
C HIS A 150 0.36 -7.98 29.99
N TRP A 151 0.10 -6.72 30.35
CA TRP A 151 -0.70 -6.38 31.54
C TRP A 151 -2.03 -5.71 31.22
N ASP A 152 -2.27 -5.30 29.97
CA ASP A 152 -3.49 -4.62 29.57
C ASP A 152 -4.64 -5.58 29.22
N SER A 153 -5.82 -5.02 28.97
CA SER A 153 -7.01 -5.77 28.57
C SER A 153 -6.84 -6.53 27.25
N ASN A 154 -5.93 -6.11 26.37
CA ASN A 154 -5.64 -6.80 25.12
C ASN A 154 -4.79 -8.05 25.35
N ALA A 155 -3.81 -7.96 26.25
CA ALA A 155 -3.01 -9.10 26.70
C ALA A 155 -3.89 -10.16 27.40
N ALA A 156 -4.82 -9.73 28.27
CA ALA A 156 -5.80 -10.62 28.88
C ALA A 156 -6.69 -11.34 27.85
N ARG A 157 -6.92 -10.72 26.69
CA ARG A 157 -7.66 -11.30 25.55
C ARG A 157 -6.78 -12.08 24.56
N GLY A 158 -5.49 -12.27 24.88
CA GLY A 158 -4.54 -13.05 24.07
C GLY A 158 -3.94 -12.31 22.87
N THR A 159 -4.15 -10.99 22.76
CA THR A 159 -3.59 -10.16 21.67
C THR A 159 -2.81 -8.98 22.24
N PRO A 160 -1.66 -9.20 22.90
CA PRO A 160 -0.88 -8.13 23.50
C PRO A 160 -0.48 -7.07 22.47
N SER A 161 -0.33 -5.83 22.94
CA SER A 161 0.17 -4.71 22.14
C SER A 161 1.69 -4.87 21.94
N LYS A 162 2.17 -4.63 20.71
CA LYS A 162 3.55 -4.95 20.30
C LYS A 162 4.22 -3.83 19.50
N GLY A 163 5.52 -3.73 19.68
CA GLY A 163 6.44 -2.93 18.87
C GLY A 163 6.37 -1.42 19.11
N ALA A 164 6.98 -0.67 18.20
CA ALA A 164 7.22 0.76 18.39
C ALA A 164 5.95 1.60 18.47
N TRP A 165 4.87 1.18 17.82
CA TRP A 165 3.57 1.87 17.87
C TRP A 165 2.50 1.06 18.63
N GLN A 166 2.92 0.04 19.40
CA GLN A 166 2.06 -0.77 20.29
C GLN A 166 0.77 -1.27 19.59
N PHE A 167 0.92 -1.83 18.39
CA PHE A 167 -0.21 -2.45 17.69
C PHE A 167 -0.59 -3.78 18.32
N ILE A 168 -1.89 -4.05 18.40
CA ILE A 168 -2.39 -5.42 18.54
C ILE A 168 -2.40 -6.12 17.17
N ALA A 169 -2.15 -7.44 17.17
CA ALA A 169 -2.08 -8.26 15.95
C ALA A 169 -3.25 -8.07 14.96
N PRO A 170 -4.54 -8.09 15.37
CA PRO A 170 -5.64 -7.93 14.40
C PRO A 170 -5.68 -6.54 13.76
N THR A 171 -5.29 -5.50 14.49
CA THR A 171 -5.22 -4.14 13.94
C THR A 171 -4.07 -4.02 12.95
N PHE A 172 -2.89 -4.52 13.30
CA PHE A 172 -1.75 -4.55 12.38
C PHE A 172 -2.10 -5.29 11.09
N ALA A 173 -2.69 -6.49 11.19
CA ALA A 173 -3.09 -7.27 10.02
C ALA A 173 -4.12 -6.54 9.14
N ARG A 174 -5.13 -5.89 9.74
CA ARG A 174 -6.17 -5.15 9.02
C ARG A 174 -5.61 -3.95 8.25
N TYR A 175 -4.64 -3.24 8.84
CA TYR A 175 -4.08 -2.01 8.26
C TYR A 175 -2.70 -2.23 7.63
N HIS A 176 -2.23 -3.48 7.54
CA HIS A 176 -0.96 -3.85 6.92
C HIS A 176 -0.82 -3.25 5.53
N GLN A 177 0.40 -2.91 5.14
CA GLN A 177 0.69 -2.43 3.81
C GLN A 177 1.15 -3.59 2.91
N PRO A 178 0.34 -3.98 1.91
CA PRO A 178 0.76 -5.01 0.97
C PRO A 178 2.11 -4.66 0.33
N GLY A 179 3.02 -5.63 0.35
CA GLY A 179 4.41 -5.49 -0.10
C GLY A 179 5.44 -5.38 1.03
N THR A 180 5.05 -5.12 2.27
CA THR A 180 5.98 -5.10 3.43
C THR A 180 5.95 -6.43 4.21
N SER A 181 6.88 -6.61 5.17
CA SER A 181 6.90 -7.78 6.07
C SER A 181 5.59 -7.93 6.84
N THR A 182 5.21 -9.17 7.14
CA THR A 182 4.07 -9.52 8.00
C THR A 182 4.45 -9.63 9.48
N ASP A 183 5.73 -9.46 9.81
CA ASP A 183 6.20 -9.37 11.18
C ASP A 183 5.75 -8.05 11.82
N ILE A 184 5.02 -8.14 12.93
CA ILE A 184 4.56 -6.98 13.70
C ILE A 184 5.72 -6.21 14.33
N HIS A 185 6.91 -6.79 14.47
CA HIS A 185 8.10 -6.09 14.98
C HIS A 185 8.90 -5.38 13.89
N ASP A 186 8.57 -5.57 12.61
CA ASP A 186 9.21 -4.82 11.53
C ASP A 186 8.76 -3.36 11.55
N LEU A 187 9.71 -2.46 11.85
CA LEU A 187 9.42 -1.03 12.01
C LEU A 187 8.82 -0.38 10.76
N VAL A 188 9.21 -0.81 9.55
CA VAL A 188 8.68 -0.22 8.31
C VAL A 188 7.26 -0.70 8.04
N ALA A 189 6.98 -1.99 8.28
CA ALA A 189 5.65 -2.54 8.20
C ALA A 189 4.72 -1.88 9.23
N GLN A 190 5.15 -1.69 10.48
CA GLN A 190 4.38 -0.96 11.50
C GLN A 190 4.16 0.49 11.12
N ALA A 191 5.17 1.21 10.63
CA ALA A 191 5.03 2.59 10.20
C ALA A 191 4.02 2.72 9.04
N CYS A 192 4.08 1.80 8.06
CA CYS A 192 3.10 1.77 6.99
C CYS A 192 1.68 1.46 7.51
N ALA A 193 1.56 0.51 8.45
CA ALA A 193 0.29 0.18 9.09
C ALA A 193 -0.28 1.34 9.91
N PHE A 194 0.56 2.10 10.59
CA PHE A 194 0.18 3.31 11.32
C PHE A 194 -0.43 4.35 10.39
N ILE A 195 0.21 4.66 9.25
CA ILE A 195 -0.33 5.60 8.27
C ILE A 195 -1.71 5.14 7.76
N ASN A 196 -1.86 3.84 7.47
CA ASN A 196 -3.14 3.27 7.03
C ASN A 196 -4.21 3.35 8.13
N TYR A 197 -3.85 3.02 9.37
CA TYR A 197 -4.75 3.05 10.52
C TYR A 197 -5.20 4.48 10.85
N ALA A 198 -4.27 5.42 10.91
CA ALA A 198 -4.54 6.84 11.12
C ALA A 198 -5.56 7.38 10.10
N ARG A 199 -5.38 7.05 8.82
CA ARG A 199 -6.29 7.50 7.76
C ARG A 199 -7.62 6.77 7.77
N GLY A 200 -7.61 5.45 7.93
CA GLY A 200 -8.80 4.61 7.79
C GLY A 200 -9.71 4.60 9.03
N HIS A 201 -9.14 4.70 10.23
CA HIS A 201 -9.88 4.66 11.48
C HIS A 201 -10.13 6.06 12.05
N TYR A 202 -9.10 6.91 12.09
CA TYR A 202 -9.20 8.24 12.71
C TYR A 202 -9.54 9.37 11.72
N GLY A 203 -9.57 9.08 10.41
CA GLY A 203 -9.89 10.09 9.38
C GLY A 203 -8.79 11.14 9.22
N VAL A 204 -7.53 10.78 9.47
CA VAL A 204 -6.38 11.66 9.23
C VAL A 204 -6.25 11.97 7.74
N ALA A 205 -6.05 13.25 7.40
CA ALA A 205 -5.87 13.72 6.04
C ALA A 205 -4.57 13.15 5.43
N ALA A 206 -4.54 13.03 4.09
CA ALA A 206 -3.36 12.51 3.39
C ALA A 206 -2.09 13.35 3.67
N ASP A 207 -2.28 14.66 3.90
CA ASP A 207 -1.23 15.62 4.15
C ASP A 207 -0.83 15.75 5.65
N ALA A 208 -1.43 14.90 6.51
CA ALA A 208 -1.26 14.88 7.97
C ALA A 208 -1.55 16.20 8.71
N SER A 209 -2.25 17.15 8.08
CA SER A 209 -2.57 18.45 8.69
C SER A 209 -3.33 18.33 10.01
N ASN A 210 -4.21 17.34 10.12
CA ASN A 210 -5.07 17.11 11.29
C ASN A 210 -4.63 15.93 12.18
N LEU A 211 -3.41 15.41 12.01
CA LEU A 211 -2.95 14.19 12.69
C LEU A 211 -3.02 14.32 14.23
N ALA A 212 -2.54 15.44 14.78
CA ALA A 212 -2.54 15.69 16.22
C ALA A 212 -3.96 15.87 16.78
N ASP A 213 -4.88 16.46 16.00
CA ASP A 213 -6.27 16.64 16.42
C ASP A 213 -7.03 15.32 16.49
N ARG A 214 -6.68 14.38 15.59
CA ARG A 214 -7.36 13.08 15.45
C ARG A 214 -6.75 11.99 16.34
N ILE A 215 -5.46 12.10 16.67
CA ILE A 215 -4.74 11.12 17.49
C ILE A 215 -4.05 11.86 18.64
N GLN A 216 -4.61 11.74 19.85
CA GLN A 216 -4.07 12.39 21.05
C GLN A 216 -2.59 12.05 21.30
N GLN A 217 -2.18 10.80 21.07
CA GLN A 217 -0.79 10.39 21.26
C GLN A 217 0.18 11.12 20.33
N ALA A 218 -0.32 11.66 19.21
CA ALA A 218 0.44 12.48 18.27
C ALA A 218 0.36 13.99 18.55
N ASP A 219 -0.36 14.43 19.59
CA ASP A 219 -0.39 15.85 20.00
C ASP A 219 0.65 16.12 21.09
N PRO A 220 1.69 16.94 20.84
CA PRO A 220 2.70 17.29 21.85
C PRO A 220 2.15 18.15 22.98
N ARG A 221 1.01 18.84 22.77
CA ARG A 221 0.40 19.73 23.78
C ARG A 221 -0.48 18.98 24.78
N ARG A 222 -0.80 17.72 24.50
CA ARG A 222 -1.62 16.86 25.37
C ARG A 222 -0.75 15.86 26.10
N THR A 223 -1.14 15.49 27.31
CA THR A 223 -0.50 14.41 28.05
C THR A 223 -0.67 13.07 27.31
N PRO A 224 0.32 12.16 27.40
CA PRO A 224 0.15 10.79 26.94
C PRO A 224 -1.08 10.19 27.61
N LYS A 225 -1.90 9.47 26.85
CA LYS A 225 -3.00 8.69 27.43
C LYS A 225 -2.42 7.35 27.88
N GLY A 226 -2.55 7.00 29.15
CA GLY A 226 -2.27 5.63 29.61
C GLY A 226 -3.31 4.66 29.04
N TYR A 227 -2.90 3.41 28.83
CA TYR A 227 -3.80 2.30 28.48
C TYR A 227 -4.77 1.98 29.61
#